data_AF-A0A670Z5L4-F1
#
_entry.id   AF-A0A670Z5L4-F1
#
_cell.length_a   1.000
_cell.length_b   1.000
_cell.length_c   1.000
_cell.angle_alpha   90.00
_cell.angle_beta   90.00
_cell.angle_gamma   90.00
#
_symmetry.space_group_name_H-M   'P 1'
#
loop_
_entity.id
_entity.type
_entity.pdbx_description
1 polymer ?
#
loop_
_entity_poly.entity_id
_entity_poly.type
_entity_poly.pdbx_seq_one_letter_code
_entity_poly.pdbx_strand_id
1 'polypeptide(L)'
;MNNLNPAWKAFKVSVNSLCSGDQDRRLKCIVWDWDSNGKHDFIGEFNSTFKEMRGAMEGRQVGLDKYILFIHKMHSFLDYIMGGCQIQFTVAIDFTASNGDPRNSCSLHYIHPYQPNEYLKGQHSTLCPQNDTS
;
A
#
# COMPACT_ATOMS: atom_id res chain seq x y z
N MET A 1 23.67 -18.98 14.19
CA MET A 1 23.69 -19.18 12.72
C MET A 1 24.70 -18.19 12.18
N ASN A 2 25.85 -18.65 11.67
CA ASN A 2 26.91 -17.76 11.20
C ASN A 2 26.81 -17.65 9.68
N ASN A 3 26.22 -16.56 9.16
CA ASN A 3 26.13 -16.32 7.73
C ASN A 3 26.97 -15.10 7.34
N LEU A 4 28.10 -15.36 6.66
CA LEU A 4 29.02 -14.32 6.16
C LEU A 4 28.52 -13.64 4.87
N ASN A 5 27.43 -14.14 4.29
CA ASN A 5 26.73 -13.59 3.12
C ASN A 5 25.21 -13.52 3.41
N PRO A 6 24.76 -12.66 4.34
CA PRO A 6 23.35 -12.57 4.69
C PRO A 6 22.51 -12.08 3.51
N ALA A 7 21.46 -12.84 3.19
CA ALA A 7 20.38 -12.40 2.34
C ALA A 7 19.21 -11.96 3.25
N TRP A 8 19.07 -10.66 3.46
CA TRP A 8 17.94 -10.14 4.24
C TRP A 8 16.64 -10.22 3.44
N LYS A 9 15.54 -10.47 4.15
CA LYS A 9 14.21 -10.36 3.56
C LYS A 9 13.97 -8.92 3.11
N ALA A 10 13.42 -8.76 1.91
CA ALA A 10 13.02 -7.45 1.42
C ALA A 10 12.00 -6.81 2.37
N PHE A 11 12.13 -5.51 2.58
CA PHE A 11 11.18 -4.69 3.35
C PHE A 11 10.66 -3.54 2.49
N LYS A 12 9.54 -2.96 2.93
CA LYS A 12 8.87 -1.86 2.24
C LYS A 12 8.83 -0.65 3.17
N VAL A 13 9.22 0.51 2.64
CA VAL A 13 9.17 1.78 3.37
C VAL A 13 8.76 2.88 2.40
N SER A 14 7.91 3.82 2.85
CA SER A 14 7.52 4.96 2.02
C SER A 14 8.69 5.95 1.91
N VAL A 15 8.79 6.66 0.79
CA VAL A 15 9.79 7.74 0.62
C VAL A 15 9.59 8.83 1.68
N ASN A 16 8.36 9.06 2.13
CA ASN A 16 8.08 10.01 3.20
C ASN A 16 8.64 9.57 4.55
N SER A 17 8.50 8.28 4.91
CA SER A 17 9.10 7.74 6.13
C SER A 17 10.62 7.67 6.05
N LEU A 18 11.15 7.37 4.86
CA LEU A 18 12.59 7.20 4.64
C LEU A 18 13.33 8.54 4.67
N CYS A 19 12.82 9.56 3.99
CA CYS A 19 13.52 10.83 3.80
C CYS A 19 12.61 12.08 3.82
N SER A 20 11.37 11.97 4.32
CA SER A 20 10.38 13.07 4.35
C SER A 20 10.09 13.69 2.98
N GLY A 21 10.22 12.89 1.91
CA GLY A 21 10.05 13.36 0.54
C GLY A 21 11.28 14.08 -0.06
N ASP A 22 12.26 14.45 0.76
CA ASP A 22 13.51 15.06 0.29
C ASP A 22 14.46 13.97 -0.23
N GLN A 23 14.62 13.90 -1.55
CA GLN A 23 15.38 12.84 -2.20
C GLN A 23 16.90 13.05 -2.12
N ASP A 24 17.35 14.25 -1.81
CA ASP A 24 18.76 14.60 -1.63
C ASP A 24 19.19 14.52 -0.15
N ARG A 25 18.24 14.28 0.77
CA ARG A 25 18.52 14.01 2.19
C ARG A 25 19.45 12.81 2.32
N ARG A 26 20.53 12.99 3.11
CA ARG A 26 21.48 11.92 3.44
C ARG A 26 20.84 10.88 4.35
N LEU A 27 21.01 9.63 3.96
CA LEU A 27 20.58 8.44 4.66
C LEU A 27 21.82 7.65 5.06
N LYS A 28 21.86 7.24 6.33
CA LYS A 28 22.94 6.45 6.88
C LYS A 28 22.48 5.01 7.03
N CYS A 29 23.14 4.11 6.32
CA CYS A 29 22.90 2.68 6.39
C CYS A 29 23.99 2.04 7.26
N ILE A 30 23.58 1.27 8.27
CA ILE A 30 24.49 0.64 9.22
C ILE A 30 24.18 -0.84 9.28
N VAL A 31 25.21 -1.66 9.22
CA VAL A 31 25.12 -3.12 9.31
C VAL A 31 25.76 -3.57 10.62
N TRP A 32 25.01 -4.36 11.38
CA TRP A 32 25.43 -4.95 12.65
C TRP A 32 25.35 -6.47 12.58
N ASP A 33 26.27 -7.15 13.26
CA ASP A 33 26.17 -8.57 13.54
C ASP A 33 25.32 -8.79 14.78
N TRP A 34 24.37 -9.71 14.69
CA TRP A 34 23.46 -9.97 15.80
C TRP A 34 24.04 -11.06 16.70
N ASP A 35 24.12 -10.80 18.00
CA ASP A 35 24.66 -11.69 19.01
C ASP A 35 23.63 -11.88 20.13
N SER A 36 23.45 -13.12 20.56
CA SER A 36 22.47 -13.47 21.60
C SER A 36 22.83 -12.93 22.99
N ASN A 37 24.07 -12.48 23.19
CA ASN A 37 24.55 -11.87 24.43
C ASN A 37 24.23 -10.37 24.53
N GLY A 38 23.59 -9.79 23.50
CA GLY A 38 23.21 -8.37 23.43
C GLY A 38 24.36 -7.42 23.06
N LYS A 39 25.57 -7.93 22.82
CA LYS A 39 26.72 -7.14 22.37
C LYS A 39 26.89 -7.33 20.87
N HIS A 40 26.12 -6.56 20.11
CA HIS A 40 26.16 -6.57 18.65
C HIS A 40 27.46 -5.95 18.11
N ASP A 41 28.15 -6.67 17.24
CA ASP A 41 29.37 -6.18 16.61
C ASP A 41 29.06 -5.32 15.37
N PHE A 42 29.71 -4.16 15.27
CA PHE A 42 29.57 -3.29 14.12
C PHE A 42 30.32 -3.87 12.92
N ILE A 43 29.64 -4.01 11.78
CA ILE A 43 30.26 -4.53 10.55
C ILE A 43 30.70 -3.39 9.63
N GLY A 44 29.83 -2.39 9.43
CA GLY A 44 30.12 -1.30 8.52
C GLY A 44 28.97 -0.32 8.35
N GLU A 45 29.28 0.83 7.77
CA GLU A 45 28.31 1.85 7.44
C GLU A 45 28.61 2.49 6.08
N PHE A 46 27.57 2.97 5.41
CA PHE A 46 27.70 3.83 4.26
C PHE A 46 26.63 4.93 4.30
N ASN A 47 26.87 6.00 3.55
CA ASN A 47 25.90 7.08 3.38
C ASN A 47 25.48 7.15 1.92
N SER A 48 24.21 7.39 1.68
CA SER A 48 23.68 7.64 0.34
C SER A 48 22.45 8.54 0.42
N THR A 49 21.83 8.84 -0.72
CA THR A 49 20.56 9.57 -0.82
C THR A 49 19.54 8.71 -1.56
N PHE A 50 18.24 8.99 -1.43
CA PHE A 50 17.23 8.25 -2.19
C PHE A 50 17.43 8.39 -3.71
N LYS A 51 17.95 9.55 -4.15
CA LYS A 51 18.28 9.84 -5.55
C LYS A 51 19.40 8.95 -6.10
N GLU A 52 20.50 8.79 -5.35
CA GLU A 52 21.59 7.87 -5.72
C GLU A 52 21.13 6.42 -5.71
N MET A 53 20.38 6.06 -4.66
CA MET A 53 19.77 4.75 -4.47
C MET A 53 18.81 4.37 -5.62
N ARG A 54 18.03 5.32 -6.15
CA ARG A 54 17.22 5.08 -7.36
C ARG A 54 18.07 4.67 -8.56
N GLY A 55 19.29 5.19 -8.66
CA GLY A 55 20.25 4.77 -9.66
C GLY A 55 20.59 3.29 -9.61
N ALA A 56 20.40 2.62 -8.47
CA ALA A 56 20.55 1.18 -8.36
C ALA A 56 19.50 0.40 -9.14
N MET A 57 18.31 0.98 -9.35
CA MET A 57 17.29 0.41 -10.23
C MET A 57 17.74 0.37 -11.69
N GLU A 58 18.70 1.20 -12.06
CA GLU A 58 19.29 1.30 -13.41
C GLU A 58 20.59 0.48 -13.52
N GLY A 59 20.87 -0.40 -12.55
CA GLY A 59 22.04 -1.29 -12.57
C GLY A 59 23.28 -0.76 -11.85
N ARG A 60 23.19 0.36 -11.12
CA ARG A 60 24.30 0.84 -10.28
C ARG A 60 24.35 0.08 -8.96
N GLN A 61 25.54 -0.27 -8.49
CA GLN A 61 25.69 -0.88 -7.17
C GLN A 61 25.65 0.19 -6.08
N VAL A 62 24.81 -0.01 -5.06
CA VAL A 62 24.76 0.83 -3.87
C VAL A 62 24.89 -0.07 -2.65
N GLY A 63 25.84 0.24 -1.77
CA GLY A 63 26.11 -0.56 -0.58
C GLY A 63 27.60 -0.74 -0.33
N LEU A 64 27.92 -1.67 0.55
CA LEU A 64 29.29 -2.11 0.82
C LEU A 64 29.66 -3.25 -0.14
N ASP A 65 30.94 -3.49 -0.38
CA ASP A 65 31.42 -4.55 -1.29
C ASP A 65 30.79 -5.92 -1.01
N LYS A 66 30.53 -6.22 0.27
CA LYS A 66 29.86 -7.45 0.71
C LYS A 66 28.34 -7.35 0.89
N TYR A 67 27.79 -6.13 0.96
CA TYR A 67 26.39 -5.88 1.30
C TYR A 67 25.76 -4.94 0.29
N ILE A 68 25.07 -5.53 -0.70
CA ILE A 68 24.44 -4.81 -1.80
C ILE A 68 22.98 -4.51 -1.46
N LEU A 69 22.58 -3.26 -1.66
CA LEU A 69 21.20 -2.81 -1.53
C LEU A 69 20.48 -2.88 -2.88
N PHE A 70 19.39 -3.65 -2.92
CA PHE A 70 18.46 -3.68 -4.06
C PHE A 70 17.23 -2.85 -3.75
N ILE A 71 16.80 -2.05 -4.73
CA ILE A 71 15.63 -1.18 -4.60
C ILE A 71 14.63 -1.53 -5.68
N HIS A 72 13.39 -1.74 -5.26
CA HIS A 72 12.29 -2.04 -6.16
C HIS A 72 11.24 -0.94 -6.04
N LYS A 73 10.91 -0.30 -7.17
CA LYS A 73 9.76 0.61 -7.22
C LYS A 73 8.49 -0.19 -7.02
N MET A 74 7.71 0.21 -6.03
CA MET A 74 6.35 -0.26 -5.85
C MET A 74 5.40 0.77 -6.42
N HIS A 75 4.55 0.32 -7.35
CA HIS A 75 3.51 1.16 -7.91
C HIS A 75 2.40 1.38 -6.87
N SER A 76 2.05 2.64 -6.67
CA SER A 76 0.89 3.05 -5.90
C SER A 76 -0.39 2.78 -6.68
N PHE A 77 -1.53 2.76 -5.99
CA PHE A 77 -2.84 2.67 -6.63
C PHE A 77 -3.06 3.75 -7.71
N LEU A 78 -2.62 4.99 -7.44
CA LEU A 78 -2.71 6.08 -8.41
C LEU A 78 -1.82 5.85 -9.64
N ASP A 79 -0.64 5.22 -9.48
CA ASP A 79 0.21 4.88 -10.63
C ASP A 79 -0.51 3.92 -11.58
N TYR A 80 -1.30 2.98 -11.07
CA TYR A 80 -2.10 2.08 -11.90
C TYR A 80 -3.19 2.86 -12.65
N ILE A 81 -3.91 3.76 -11.97
CA ILE A 81 -4.96 4.58 -12.61
C ILE A 81 -4.35 5.49 -13.69
N MET A 82 -3.27 6.22 -13.38
CA MET A 82 -2.58 7.09 -14.34
C MET A 82 -1.98 6.28 -15.50
N GLY A 83 -1.59 5.03 -15.27
CA GLY A 83 -1.14 4.09 -16.29
C GLY A 83 -2.26 3.50 -17.16
N GLY A 84 -3.52 3.91 -16.96
CA GLY A 84 -4.66 3.47 -17.76
C GLY A 84 -5.42 2.26 -17.20
N CYS A 85 -5.11 1.81 -15.98
CA CYS A 85 -5.92 0.81 -15.29
C CYS A 85 -7.31 1.38 -14.98
N GLN A 86 -8.35 0.74 -15.49
CA GLN A 86 -9.74 1.13 -15.27
C GLN A 86 -10.34 0.34 -14.13
N ILE A 87 -11.14 1.00 -13.28
CA ILE A 87 -11.90 0.37 -12.21
C ILE A 87 -13.34 0.23 -12.67
N GLN A 88 -13.81 -1.01 -12.79
CA GLN A 88 -15.19 -1.31 -13.15
C GLN A 88 -15.99 -1.64 -11.90
N PHE A 89 -17.04 -0.87 -11.67
CA PHE A 89 -17.97 -1.11 -10.58
C PHE A 89 -19.17 -1.93 -11.09
N THR A 90 -19.48 -3.04 -10.42
CA THR A 90 -20.62 -3.92 -10.75
C THR A 90 -21.42 -4.19 -9.49
N VAL A 91 -22.74 -4.08 -9.58
CA VAL A 91 -23.69 -4.38 -8.50
C VAL A 91 -24.60 -5.50 -8.94
N ALA A 92 -24.81 -6.47 -8.05
CA ALA A 92 -25.85 -7.49 -8.19
C ALA A 92 -26.83 -7.36 -7.02
N ILE A 93 -28.12 -7.44 -7.32
CA ILE A 93 -29.18 -7.36 -6.32
C ILE A 93 -29.71 -8.77 -6.08
N ASP A 94 -29.82 -9.15 -4.81
CA ASP A 94 -30.38 -10.43 -4.40
C ASP A 94 -31.92 -10.39 -4.43
N PHE A 95 -32.52 -11.15 -5.34
CA PHE A 95 -33.98 -11.31 -5.47
C PHE A 95 -34.48 -12.66 -4.94
N THR A 96 -33.79 -13.27 -3.98
CA THR A 96 -34.25 -14.50 -3.31
C THR A 96 -35.53 -14.26 -2.48
N ALA A 97 -36.34 -15.32 -2.33
CA ALA A 97 -37.63 -15.28 -1.63
C ALA A 97 -37.54 -14.91 -0.14
N SER A 98 -36.37 -15.10 0.50
CA SER A 98 -36.12 -14.70 1.89
C SER A 98 -36.24 -13.19 2.13
N ASN A 99 -36.13 -12.37 1.09
CA ASN A 99 -36.33 -10.92 1.18
C ASN A 99 -37.79 -10.51 1.36
N GLY A 100 -38.73 -11.46 1.26
CA GLY A 100 -40.16 -11.21 1.40
C GLY A 100 -40.80 -10.53 0.18
N ASP A 101 -42.12 -10.40 0.20
CA ASP A 101 -42.88 -9.74 -0.85
C ASP A 101 -42.60 -8.21 -0.85
N PRO A 102 -42.15 -7.59 -1.96
CA PRO A 102 -41.87 -6.16 -2.04
C PRO A 102 -43.06 -5.24 -1.74
N ARG A 103 -44.29 -5.77 -1.69
CA ARG A 103 -45.51 -5.04 -1.28
C ARG A 103 -45.68 -4.97 0.23
N ASN A 104 -44.94 -5.80 0.97
CA ASN A 104 -44.98 -5.83 2.43
C ASN A 104 -43.95 -4.85 3.00
N SER A 105 -44.36 -4.00 3.94
CA SER A 105 -43.49 -3.01 4.59
C SER A 105 -42.31 -3.61 5.35
N CYS A 106 -42.34 -4.90 5.68
CA CYS A 106 -41.22 -5.61 6.30
C CYS A 106 -40.21 -6.18 5.30
N SER A 107 -40.46 -6.12 3.99
CA SER A 107 -39.54 -6.62 2.97
C SER A 107 -38.33 -5.72 2.81
N LEU A 108 -37.15 -6.32 2.59
CA LEU A 108 -35.93 -5.58 2.25
C LEU A 108 -36.01 -4.89 0.87
N HIS A 109 -36.93 -5.33 0.02
CA HIS A 109 -37.24 -4.72 -1.29
C HIS A 109 -38.40 -3.74 -1.24
N TYR A 110 -39.00 -3.50 -0.07
CA TYR A 110 -40.12 -2.59 0.05
C TYR A 110 -39.72 -1.18 -0.40
N ILE A 111 -40.53 -0.57 -1.27
CA ILE A 111 -40.28 0.79 -1.77
C ILE A 111 -41.18 1.74 -0.98
N HIS A 112 -40.63 2.33 0.09
CA HIS A 112 -41.35 3.30 0.90
C HIS A 112 -41.36 4.69 0.22
N PRO A 113 -42.48 5.44 0.23
CA PRO A 113 -42.62 6.72 -0.46
C PRO A 113 -41.72 7.83 0.07
N TYR A 114 -41.24 7.70 1.32
CA TYR A 114 -40.44 8.74 1.99
C TYR A 114 -39.05 8.27 2.44
N GLN A 115 -38.72 6.98 2.32
CA GLN A 115 -37.45 6.44 2.83
C GLN A 115 -36.91 5.34 1.90
N PRO A 116 -35.62 5.37 1.52
CA PRO A 116 -35.02 4.31 0.72
C PRO A 116 -34.90 3.01 1.54
N ASN A 117 -35.00 1.86 0.87
CA ASN A 117 -34.67 0.57 1.46
C ASN A 117 -33.16 0.32 1.52
N GLU A 118 -32.74 -0.77 2.15
CA GLU A 118 -31.34 -1.07 2.40
C GLU A 118 -30.52 -1.25 1.11
N TYR A 119 -31.11 -1.83 0.05
CA TYR A 119 -30.45 -1.93 -1.25
C TYR A 119 -30.25 -0.54 -1.89
N LEU A 120 -31.27 0.31 -1.84
CA LEU A 120 -31.18 1.68 -2.37
C LEU A 120 -30.21 2.54 -1.57
N LYS A 121 -30.14 2.38 -0.25
CA LYS A 121 -29.16 3.05 0.61
C LYS A 121 -27.73 2.62 0.24
N GLY A 122 -27.48 1.32 0.08
CA GLY A 122 -26.17 0.79 -0.32
C GLY A 122 -25.73 1.22 -1.71
N GLN A 123 -26.68 1.29 -2.66
CA GLN A 123 -26.41 1.85 -3.99
C GLN A 123 -26.10 3.34 -3.91
N HIS A 124 -26.91 4.13 -3.20
CA HIS A 124 -26.72 5.57 -3.11
C HIS A 124 -25.39 5.95 -2.44
N SER A 125 -24.98 5.28 -1.36
CA SER A 125 -23.70 5.56 -0.71
C SER A 125 -22.48 5.23 -1.59
N THR A 126 -22.65 4.33 -2.55
CA THR A 126 -21.55 3.87 -3.41
C THR A 126 -21.50 4.59 -4.77
N LEU A 127 -22.67 4.96 -5.32
CA LEU A 127 -22.81 5.55 -6.65
C LEU A 127 -22.93 7.08 -6.63
N CYS A 128 -23.43 7.66 -5.55
CA CYS A 128 -23.50 9.11 -5.36
C CYS A 128 -22.49 9.49 -4.28
N PRO A 129 -21.29 9.97 -4.65
CA PRO A 129 -20.45 10.67 -3.67
C PRO A 129 -21.31 11.78 -3.08
N GLN A 130 -21.37 11.87 -1.74
CA GLN A 130 -21.91 13.06 -1.11
C GLN A 130 -21.09 14.23 -1.66
N ASN A 131 -21.75 15.15 -2.37
CA ASN A 131 -21.13 16.43 -2.69
C ASN A 131 -20.90 17.10 -1.34
N ASP A 132 -19.71 16.90 -0.78
CA ASP A 132 -19.18 17.72 0.30
C ASP A 132 -18.97 19.13 -0.29
N THR A 133 -20.06 19.88 -0.40
CA THR A 133 -20.01 21.32 -0.59
C THR A 133 -19.48 21.93 0.70
N SER A 134 -18.22 22.38 0.60
CA SER A 134 -17.49 23.41 1.36
C SER A 134 -17.90 23.74 2.79
#